data_AF-A0A1G2ETI8-F1
#
_entry.id   AF-A0A1G2ETI8-F1
#
_cell.length_a   1.000
_cell.length_b   1.000
_cell.length_c   1.000
_cell.angle_alpha   90.00
_cell.angle_beta   90.00
_cell.angle_gamma   90.00
#
_symmetry.space_group_name_H-M   'P 1'
#
loop_
_entity.id
_entity.type
_entity.pdbx_description
1 polymer ?
#
loop_
_entity_poly.entity_id
_entity_poly.type
_entity_poly.pdbx_seq_one_letter_code
_entity_poly.pdbx_strand_id
1 'polypeptide(L)'
;MDRVKGFTMLEVLISILVVTIGVLASYSVVQQIFAMTFISSSRLTAAYLAEEGMEVVRNIRDTAWVADVEWNNNGLLTQTYQASSQGYSLSSCAGCGYDELSFLKSDGSLGFNYSTGTDTKFKRRITLDRSGDSITVSVDVMWRERGVLHTVNVQGYIYNWL
;
A
#
# COMPACT_ATOMS: atom_id res chain seq x y z
N MET A 1 66.85 1.46 -26.10
CA MET A 1 66.29 0.50 -25.11
C MET A 1 65.53 1.32 -24.10
N ASP A 2 64.22 1.44 -24.29
CA ASP A 2 63.39 2.20 -23.37
C ASP A 2 63.24 1.41 -22.07
N ARG A 3 63.69 2.00 -20.96
CA ARG A 3 63.53 1.40 -19.63
C ARG A 3 62.05 1.36 -19.30
N VAL A 4 61.49 0.17 -19.17
CA VAL A 4 60.16 -0.02 -18.58
C VAL A 4 60.28 0.34 -17.10
N LYS A 5 59.64 1.44 -16.69
CA LYS A 5 59.60 1.87 -15.29
C LYS A 5 58.76 0.87 -14.50
N GLY A 6 59.34 0.22 -13.50
CA GLY A 6 58.63 -0.71 -12.61
C GLY A 6 57.68 0.03 -11.67
N PHE A 7 56.54 -0.58 -11.38
CA PHE A 7 55.56 -0.08 -10.39
C PHE A 7 56.19 -0.02 -8.99
N THR A 8 55.94 1.06 -8.25
CA THR A 8 56.41 1.17 -6.85
C THR A 8 55.39 0.59 -5.88
N MET A 9 55.83 0.04 -4.73
CA MET A 9 54.91 -0.46 -3.69
C MET A 9 53.93 0.61 -3.20
N LEU A 10 54.36 1.88 -3.18
CA LEU A 10 53.52 3.01 -2.81
C LEU A 10 52.35 3.21 -3.78
N GLU A 11 52.60 3.03 -5.07
CA GLU A 11 51.59 3.17 -6.13
C GLU A 11 50.53 2.05 -6.06
N VAL A 12 50.95 0.82 -5.71
CA VAL A 12 50.03 -0.30 -5.44
C VAL A 12 49.14 0.02 -4.24
N LEU A 13 49.71 0.57 -3.16
CA LEU A 13 48.96 0.94 -1.97
C LEU A 13 47.92 2.03 -2.26
N ILE A 14 48.31 3.07 -3.01
CA ILE A 14 47.40 4.13 -3.46
C ILE A 14 46.31 3.56 -4.37
N SER A 15 46.65 2.64 -5.28
CA SER A 15 45.69 2.01 -6.17
C SER A 15 44.63 1.21 -5.40
N ILE A 16 45.05 0.42 -4.41
CA ILE A 16 44.13 -0.33 -3.54
C ILE A 16 43.24 0.63 -2.74
N LEU A 17 43.80 1.74 -2.23
CA LEU A 17 43.02 2.77 -1.54
C LEU A 17 41.92 3.36 -2.44
N VAL A 18 42.25 3.74 -3.68
CA VAL A 18 41.28 4.32 -4.61
C VAL A 18 40.18 3.30 -4.97
N VAL A 19 40.56 2.04 -5.24
CA VAL A 19 39.60 0.97 -5.54
C VAL A 19 38.68 0.69 -4.36
N THR A 20 39.22 0.59 -3.15
CA THR A 20 38.42 0.32 -1.95
C THR A 20 37.42 1.43 -1.66
N ILE A 21 37.80 2.70 -1.81
CA ILE A 21 36.87 3.83 -1.69
C ILE A 21 35.76 3.73 -2.75
N GLY A 22 36.11 3.41 -4.01
CA GLY A 22 35.13 3.23 -5.08
C GLY A 22 34.13 2.09 -4.79
N VAL A 23 34.62 0.97 -4.26
CA VAL A 23 33.77 -0.17 -3.88
C VAL A 23 32.83 0.19 -2.72
N LEU A 24 33.32 0.88 -1.68
CA LEU A 24 32.47 1.31 -0.57
C LEU A 24 31.41 2.33 -1.01
N ALA A 25 31.79 3.28 -1.87
CA ALA A 25 30.86 4.27 -2.43
C ALA A 25 29.74 3.60 -3.23
N SER A 26 30.09 2.73 -4.18
CA SER A 26 29.11 1.97 -4.97
C SER A 26 28.21 1.08 -4.11
N TYR A 27 28.76 0.40 -3.10
CA TYR A 27 27.99 -0.41 -2.18
C TYR A 27 26.92 0.40 -1.43
N SER A 28 27.27 1.61 -0.98
CA SER A 28 26.32 2.49 -0.27
C SER A 28 25.13 2.89 -1.15
N VAL A 29 25.36 3.13 -2.45
CA VAL A 29 24.30 3.47 -3.41
C VAL A 29 23.38 2.26 -3.65
N VAL A 30 23.94 1.06 -3.80
CA VAL A 30 23.15 -0.17 -3.98
C VAL A 30 22.21 -0.41 -2.79
N GLN A 31 22.69 -0.18 -1.56
CA GLN A 31 21.84 -0.29 -0.37
C GLN A 31 20.66 0.70 -0.39
N GLN A 32 20.89 1.93 -0.85
CA GLN A 32 19.83 2.94 -0.99
C GLN A 32 18.82 2.54 -2.08
N ILE A 33 19.30 2.02 -3.21
CA ILE A 33 18.42 1.53 -4.29
C ILE A 33 17.50 0.43 -3.76
N PHE A 34 18.02 -0.56 -3.05
CA PHE A 34 17.17 -1.61 -2.48
C PHE A 34 16.12 -1.04 -1.53
N ALA A 35 16.50 -0.13 -0.64
CA ALA A 35 15.55 0.53 0.26
C ALA A 35 14.40 1.21 -0.51
N MET A 36 14.73 1.95 -1.57
CA MET A 36 13.74 2.62 -2.40
C MET A 36 12.86 1.63 -3.17
N THR A 37 13.44 0.54 -3.70
CA THR A 37 12.69 -0.50 -4.42
C THR A 37 11.67 -1.19 -3.53
N PHE A 38 12.01 -1.51 -2.28
CA PHE A 38 11.06 -2.12 -1.33
C PHE A 38 9.89 -1.19 -1.00
N ILE A 39 10.15 0.10 -0.78
CA ILE A 39 9.10 1.10 -0.53
C ILE A 39 8.20 1.26 -1.77
N SER A 40 8.78 1.35 -2.96
CA SER A 40 8.03 1.46 -4.22
C SER A 40 7.14 0.25 -4.48
N SER A 41 7.67 -0.96 -4.27
CA SER A 41 6.88 -2.21 -4.37
C SER A 41 5.70 -2.21 -3.41
N SER A 42 5.93 -1.80 -2.16
CA SER A 42 4.89 -1.73 -1.14
C SER A 42 3.82 -0.70 -1.46
N ARG A 43 4.22 0.43 -2.04
CA ARG A 43 3.31 1.48 -2.48
C ARG A 43 2.42 1.01 -3.64
N LEU A 44 2.97 0.23 -4.56
CA LEU A 44 2.21 -0.36 -5.65
C LEU A 44 1.17 -1.36 -5.12
N THR A 45 1.56 -2.24 -4.20
CA THR A 45 0.59 -3.15 -3.53
C THR A 45 -0.48 -2.37 -2.78
N ALA A 46 -0.11 -1.32 -2.05
CA ALA A 46 -1.08 -0.47 -1.34
C ALA A 46 -2.07 0.23 -2.28
N ALA A 47 -1.62 0.66 -3.47
CA ALA A 47 -2.50 1.23 -4.48
C ALA A 47 -3.51 0.20 -5.01
N TYR A 48 -3.08 -1.03 -5.33
CA TYR A 48 -3.99 -2.09 -5.74
C TYR A 48 -5.00 -2.47 -4.65
N LEU A 49 -4.57 -2.50 -3.39
CA LEU A 49 -5.45 -2.74 -2.23
C LEU A 49 -6.48 -1.62 -2.03
N ALA A 50 -6.11 -0.38 -2.37
CA ALA A 50 -7.00 0.77 -2.28
C ALA A 50 -8.06 0.73 -3.37
N GLU A 51 -7.67 0.40 -4.61
CA GLU A 51 -8.59 0.13 -5.72
C GLU A 51 -9.54 -1.03 -5.40
N GLU A 52 -9.01 -2.14 -4.86
CA GLU A 52 -9.85 -3.27 -4.40
C GLU A 52 -10.86 -2.83 -3.33
N GLY A 53 -10.45 -1.95 -2.41
CA GLY A 53 -11.36 -1.37 -1.42
C GLY A 53 -12.47 -0.54 -2.06
N MET A 54 -12.16 0.21 -3.12
CA MET A 54 -13.16 0.97 -3.87
C MET A 54 -14.14 0.05 -4.60
N GLU A 55 -13.64 -1.05 -5.18
CA GLU A 55 -14.48 -2.07 -5.81
C GLU A 55 -15.44 -2.73 -4.82
N VAL A 56 -15.02 -2.95 -3.56
CA VAL A 56 -15.93 -3.45 -2.52
C VAL A 56 -17.11 -2.51 -2.32
N VAL A 57 -16.87 -1.21 -2.25
CA VAL A 57 -17.94 -0.21 -2.08
C VAL A 57 -18.84 -0.15 -3.32
N ARG A 58 -18.27 -0.23 -4.53
CA ARG A 58 -19.06 -0.31 -5.78
C ARG A 58 -19.93 -1.56 -5.82
N ASN A 59 -19.39 -2.71 -5.44
CA ASN A 59 -20.13 -3.96 -5.40
C ASN A 59 -21.31 -3.92 -4.42
N ILE A 60 -21.14 -3.29 -3.24
CA ILE A 60 -22.24 -3.08 -2.28
C ILE A 60 -23.36 -2.24 -2.89
N ARG A 61 -23.01 -1.13 -3.57
CA ARG A 61 -23.99 -0.32 -4.31
C ARG A 61 -24.70 -1.15 -5.37
N ASP A 62 -23.95 -1.83 -6.23
CA ASP A 62 -24.51 -2.55 -7.38
C ASP A 62 -25.43 -3.68 -6.94
N THR A 63 -25.06 -4.39 -5.87
CA THR A 63 -25.90 -5.42 -5.27
C THR A 63 -27.20 -4.84 -4.72
N ALA A 64 -27.16 -3.66 -4.10
CA ALA A 64 -28.37 -2.97 -3.64
C ALA A 64 -29.27 -2.55 -4.80
N TRP A 65 -28.68 -2.10 -5.92
CA TRP A 65 -29.42 -1.73 -7.12
C TRP A 65 -30.11 -2.93 -7.78
N VAL A 66 -29.41 -4.06 -7.89
CA VAL A 66 -29.99 -5.32 -8.41
C VAL A 66 -31.11 -5.86 -7.51
N ALA A 67 -31.03 -5.61 -6.19
CA ALA A 67 -32.03 -6.03 -5.23
C ALA A 67 -33.26 -5.09 -5.15
N ASP A 68 -33.30 -4.01 -5.94
CA ASP A 68 -34.33 -2.96 -5.88
C ASP A 68 -34.49 -2.35 -4.47
N VAL A 69 -33.37 -2.24 -3.75
CA VAL A 69 -33.29 -1.58 -2.44
C VAL A 69 -32.58 -0.24 -2.61
N GLU A 70 -32.88 0.73 -1.75
CA GLU A 70 -32.15 2.00 -1.71
C GLU A 70 -30.63 1.76 -1.64
N TRP A 71 -29.93 2.13 -2.72
CA TRP A 71 -28.49 1.91 -2.90
C TRP A 71 -27.63 2.51 -1.77
N ASN A 72 -28.17 3.50 -1.07
CA ASN A 72 -27.49 4.29 -0.06
C ASN A 72 -27.85 3.89 1.39
N ASN A 73 -28.79 2.95 1.57
CA ASN A 73 -29.25 2.50 2.89
C ASN A 73 -28.76 1.08 3.22
N ASN A 74 -28.15 0.39 2.24
CA ASN A 74 -27.59 -0.95 2.39
C ASN A 74 -26.11 -0.94 2.86
N GLY A 75 -25.83 -0.28 3.99
CA GLY A 75 -24.49 -0.26 4.60
C GLY A 75 -23.53 0.82 4.11
N LEU A 76 -23.97 1.74 3.24
CA LEU A 76 -23.19 2.89 2.76
C LEU A 76 -23.51 4.17 3.55
N LEU A 77 -23.47 4.10 4.88
CA LEU A 77 -23.70 5.27 5.73
C LEU A 77 -22.44 6.14 5.82
N THR A 78 -22.62 7.42 6.15
CA THR A 78 -21.52 8.37 6.39
C THR A 78 -20.75 7.97 7.65
N GLN A 79 -19.74 7.12 7.48
CA GLN A 79 -18.91 6.59 8.55
C GLN A 79 -17.57 6.10 7.99
N THR A 80 -16.67 5.75 8.89
CA THR A 80 -15.43 5.06 8.57
C THR A 80 -15.50 3.57 8.93
N TYR A 81 -14.98 2.74 8.03
CA TYR A 81 -15.08 1.29 8.05
C TYR A 81 -13.73 0.63 7.81
N GLN A 82 -13.65 -0.64 8.23
CA GLN A 82 -12.76 -1.64 7.68
C GLN A 82 -13.56 -2.44 6.63
N ALA A 83 -12.92 -2.81 5.53
CA ALA A 83 -13.60 -3.54 4.46
C ALA A 83 -12.89 -4.85 4.18
N SER A 84 -13.64 -5.95 4.09
CA SER A 84 -13.13 -7.25 3.63
C SER A 84 -13.57 -7.46 2.18
N SER A 85 -12.66 -7.90 1.30
CA SER A 85 -13.09 -8.30 -0.06
C SER A 85 -13.78 -9.66 -0.07
N GLN A 86 -13.45 -10.55 0.89
CA GLN A 86 -14.26 -11.75 1.13
C GLN A 86 -15.58 -11.35 1.79
N GLY A 87 -16.67 -11.51 1.02
CA GLY A 87 -18.04 -11.21 1.44
C GLY A 87 -18.49 -9.76 1.19
N TYR A 88 -17.68 -8.94 0.51
CA TYR A 88 -18.01 -7.55 0.14
C TYR A 88 -18.71 -6.77 1.26
N SER A 89 -18.09 -6.73 2.43
CA SER A 89 -18.71 -6.20 3.65
C SER A 89 -17.89 -5.08 4.28
N LEU A 90 -18.61 -4.13 4.88
CA LEU A 90 -18.06 -3.03 5.67
C LEU A 90 -18.31 -3.32 7.14
N SER A 91 -17.27 -3.26 7.96
CA SER A 91 -17.33 -3.36 9.42
C SER A 91 -16.90 -2.05 10.04
N SER A 92 -17.74 -1.47 10.91
CA SER A 92 -17.42 -0.21 11.59
C SER A 92 -16.22 -0.39 12.51
N CYS A 93 -15.31 0.59 12.54
CA CYS A 93 -14.19 0.64 13.49
C CYS A 93 -14.46 1.63 14.64
N ALA A 94 -14.22 1.20 15.88
CA ALA A 94 -14.26 2.06 17.07
C ALA A 94 -12.90 2.78 17.19
N GLY A 95 -12.81 3.94 16.53
CA GLY A 95 -11.52 4.54 16.22
C GLY A 95 -10.91 3.86 15.00
N CYS A 96 -10.63 4.65 13.95
CA CYS A 96 -10.07 4.15 12.69
C CYS A 96 -8.65 4.71 12.49
N GLY A 97 -7.93 4.86 13.60
CA GLY A 97 -6.49 5.12 13.61
C GLY A 97 -5.70 3.87 13.24
N TYR A 98 -4.44 4.05 12.84
CA TYR A 98 -3.59 2.94 12.39
C TYR A 98 -3.50 1.79 13.41
N ASP A 99 -3.43 2.11 14.70
CA ASP A 99 -3.25 1.11 15.76
C ASP A 99 -4.53 0.32 16.07
N GLU A 100 -5.71 0.85 15.73
CA GLU A 100 -7.02 0.23 15.96
C GLU A 100 -7.47 -0.66 14.79
N LEU A 101 -6.89 -0.46 13.61
CA LEU A 101 -7.19 -1.24 12.41
C LEU A 101 -6.55 -2.64 12.47
N SER A 102 -7.22 -3.63 11.89
CA SER A 102 -6.67 -4.98 11.72
C SER A 102 -5.79 -5.06 10.48
N PHE A 103 -4.80 -5.95 10.51
CA PHE A 103 -4.01 -6.27 9.33
C PHE A 103 -4.86 -6.99 8.29
N LEU A 104 -4.71 -6.59 7.03
CA LEU A 104 -5.24 -7.35 5.90
C LEU A 104 -4.49 -8.67 5.81
N LYS A 105 -5.24 -9.76 5.65
CA LYS A 105 -4.70 -11.10 5.47
C LYS A 105 -4.72 -11.49 4.00
N SER A 106 -3.71 -12.26 3.58
CA SER A 106 -3.64 -12.84 2.25
C SER A 106 -3.65 -14.35 2.34
N ASP A 107 -4.53 -15.01 1.59
CA ASP A 107 -4.58 -16.47 1.47
C ASP A 107 -3.93 -17.01 0.18
N GLY A 108 -3.40 -16.10 -0.67
CA GLY A 108 -2.75 -16.42 -1.93
C GLY A 108 -3.68 -16.78 -3.10
N SER A 109 -5.00 -16.74 -2.91
CA SER A 109 -5.97 -17.18 -3.93
C SER A 109 -7.13 -16.20 -4.15
N LEU A 110 -7.77 -15.71 -3.07
CA LEU A 110 -9.08 -15.05 -3.12
C LEU A 110 -9.06 -13.57 -2.68
N GLY A 111 -7.94 -12.88 -2.90
CA GLY A 111 -7.79 -11.47 -2.52
C GLY A 111 -7.50 -11.25 -1.03
N PHE A 112 -7.68 -10.01 -0.55
CA PHE A 112 -7.30 -9.63 0.82
C PHE A 112 -8.50 -9.53 1.77
N ASN A 113 -8.44 -10.28 2.86
CA ASN A 113 -9.56 -10.44 3.79
C ASN A 113 -9.13 -10.23 5.25
N TYR A 114 -10.03 -10.45 6.20
CA TYR A 114 -9.72 -10.37 7.64
C TYR A 114 -9.90 -11.70 8.40
N SER A 115 -10.31 -12.77 7.71
CA SER A 115 -10.74 -14.03 8.33
C SER A 115 -9.72 -15.16 8.18
N THR A 116 -9.05 -15.27 7.03
CA THR A 116 -8.20 -16.39 6.64
C THR A 116 -6.87 -15.92 6.04
N GLY A 117 -5.84 -16.76 6.15
CA GLY A 117 -4.52 -16.46 5.59
C GLY A 117 -3.56 -15.79 6.58
N THR A 118 -2.46 -15.25 6.04
CA THR A 118 -1.38 -14.64 6.81
C THR A 118 -1.51 -13.14 6.86
N ASP A 119 -1.27 -12.56 8.04
CA ASP A 119 -1.28 -11.11 8.24
C ASP A 119 -0.21 -10.46 7.34
N THR A 120 -0.65 -9.47 6.57
CA THR A 120 0.24 -8.60 5.79
C THR A 120 0.63 -7.39 6.63
N LYS A 121 1.55 -6.56 6.11
CA LYS A 121 1.88 -5.28 6.76
C LYS A 121 0.84 -4.17 6.52
N PHE A 122 -0.16 -4.41 5.68
CA PHE A 122 -1.11 -3.39 5.24
C PHE A 122 -2.36 -3.40 6.11
N LYS A 123 -2.85 -2.20 6.41
CA LYS A 123 -4.13 -1.95 7.06
C LYS A 123 -4.95 -1.05 6.16
N ARG A 124 -6.27 -1.28 6.09
CA ARG A 124 -7.18 -0.53 5.21
C ARG A 124 -8.24 0.17 6.02
N ARG A 125 -8.55 1.40 5.61
CA ARG A 125 -9.63 2.23 6.12
C ARG A 125 -10.43 2.79 4.95
N ILE A 126 -11.74 2.68 5.02
CA ILE A 126 -12.66 3.27 4.05
C ILE A 126 -13.50 4.32 4.76
N THR A 127 -13.45 5.56 4.30
CA THR A 127 -14.30 6.64 4.79
C THR A 127 -15.33 6.96 3.72
N LEU A 128 -16.60 6.86 4.10
CA LEU A 128 -17.73 7.27 3.29
C LEU A 128 -18.21 8.62 3.80
N ASP A 129 -18.24 9.61 2.93
CA ASP A 129 -18.80 10.92 3.22
C ASP A 129 -19.92 11.24 2.23
N ARG A 130 -21.12 11.49 2.74
CA ARG A 130 -22.28 11.69 1.87
C ARG A 130 -22.52 13.17 1.70
N SER A 131 -22.59 13.59 0.43
CA SER A 131 -22.94 14.96 0.07
C SER A 131 -23.94 14.95 -1.07
N GLY A 132 -25.19 15.34 -0.75
CA GLY A 132 -26.31 15.33 -1.69
C GLY A 132 -26.58 13.94 -2.27
N ASP A 133 -26.50 13.84 -3.60
CA ASP A 133 -26.76 12.63 -4.39
C ASP A 133 -25.52 11.76 -4.63
N SER A 134 -24.39 12.11 -3.99
CA SER A 134 -23.13 11.40 -4.12
C SER A 134 -22.59 10.96 -2.77
N ILE A 135 -21.88 9.84 -2.78
CA ILE A 135 -21.04 9.37 -1.67
C ILE A 135 -19.60 9.50 -2.13
N THR A 136 -18.84 10.33 -1.43
CA THR A 136 -17.39 10.39 -1.55
C THR A 136 -16.81 9.19 -0.81
N VAL A 137 -16.05 8.37 -1.53
CA VAL A 137 -15.38 7.19 -0.98
C VAL A 137 -13.90 7.48 -0.94
N SER A 138 -13.31 7.45 0.25
CA SER A 138 -11.87 7.58 0.46
C SER A 138 -11.32 6.29 1.03
N VAL A 139 -10.42 5.65 0.31
CA VAL A 139 -9.77 4.40 0.73
C VAL A 139 -8.31 4.68 1.06
N ASP A 140 -7.97 4.59 2.33
CA ASP A 140 -6.60 4.67 2.82
C ASP A 140 -6.03 3.27 3.06
N VAL A 141 -4.86 2.99 2.47
CA VAL A 141 -4.07 1.81 2.79
C VAL A 141 -2.77 2.26 3.45
N MET A 142 -2.57 1.79 4.68
CA MET A 142 -1.51 2.23 5.58
C MET A 142 -0.58 1.07 5.92
N TRP A 143 0.71 1.33 6.03
CA TRP A 143 1.70 0.35 6.51
C TRP A 143 2.88 1.04 7.16
N ARG A 144 3.59 0.32 8.04
CA ARG A 144 4.86 0.80 8.60
C ARG A 144 6.04 0.13 7.91
N GLU A 145 7.06 0.92 7.60
CA GLU A 145 8.31 0.45 7.03
C GLU A 145 9.47 1.23 7.67
N ARG A 146 10.42 0.51 8.28
CA ARG A 146 11.54 1.13 9.02
C ARG A 146 11.10 2.17 10.07
N GLY A 147 9.97 1.94 10.73
CA GLY A 147 9.40 2.83 11.76
C GLY A 147 8.63 4.03 11.21
N VAL A 148 8.60 4.24 9.89
CA VAL A 148 7.85 5.32 9.25
C VAL A 148 6.48 4.79 8.81
N LEU A 149 5.43 5.54 9.10
CA LEU A 149 4.08 5.25 8.62
C LEU A 149 3.92 5.81 7.21
N HIS A 150 3.56 4.94 6.27
CA HIS A 150 3.24 5.27 4.90
C HIS A 150 1.74 5.09 4.65
N THR A 151 1.21 5.85 3.70
CA THR A 151 -0.20 5.77 3.30
C THR A 151 -0.34 6.03 1.80
N VAL A 152 -1.22 5.26 1.18
CA VAL A 152 -1.75 5.53 -0.16
C VAL A 152 -3.25 5.77 -0.01
N ASN A 153 -3.74 6.83 -0.63
CA ASN A 153 -5.15 7.18 -0.65
C ASN A 153 -5.65 7.10 -2.09
N VAL A 154 -6.81 6.47 -2.27
CA VAL A 154 -7.58 6.52 -3.51
C VAL A 154 -8.95 7.07 -3.16
N GLN A 155 -9.39 8.10 -3.88
CA GLN A 155 -10.67 8.76 -3.67
C GLN A 155 -11.53 8.64 -4.94
N GLY A 156 -12.81 8.37 -4.74
CA GLY A 156 -13.79 8.26 -5.81
C GLY A 156 -15.15 8.78 -5.37
N TYR A 157 -16.03 8.98 -6.34
CA TYR A 157 -17.41 9.35 -6.09
C TYR A 157 -18.32 8.23 -6.57
N ILE A 158 -19.30 7.89 -5.75
CA ILE A 158 -20.35 6.96 -6.08
C ILE A 158 -21.67 7.73 -6.15
N TYR A 159 -22.34 7.63 -7.28
CA TYR A 159 -23.64 8.24 -7.53
C TYR A 159 -24.74 7.18 -7.57
N ASN A 160 -25.97 7.63 -7.37
CA ASN A 160 -27.13 6.89 -7.87
C ASN A 160 -27.16 7.03 -9.39
N TRP A 161 -26.88 5.95 -10.12
CA TRP A 161 -27.08 5.97 -11.57
C TRP A 161 -28.29 5.10 -11.89
N LEU A 162 -29.22 5.74 -12.60
CA LEU A 162 -30.18 5.09 -13.50
C LEU A 162 -29.47 4.88 -14.84
#